data_AF-A0AAU8A4L9-F1
#
_entry.id   AF-A0AAU8A4L9-F1
#
_cell.length_a   1.000
_cell.length_b   1.000
_cell.length_c   1.000
_cell.angle_alpha   90.00
_cell.angle_beta   90.00
_cell.angle_gamma   90.00
#
_symmetry.space_group_name_H-M   'P 1'
#
loop_
_entity.id
_entity.type
_entity.pdbx_description
1 polymer ?
#
loop_
_entity_poly.entity_id
_entity_poly.type
_entity_poly.pdbx_seq_one_letter_code
_entity_poly.pdbx_strand_id
1 'polypeptide(L)'
;MRTVSLLIGLGLLGAQSSFAQDPSQCGFISESNYRSLCRALAEKNSSQCGFISESNLRSMCRAIVEKDSSQCGFINNNDQRSMCRALTVSR
;
A
#
# COMPACT_ATOMS: atom_id res chain seq x y z
N MET A 1 -21.97 -47.57 -32.23
CA MET A 1 -22.20 -47.14 -30.83
C MET A 1 -21.97 -45.64 -30.80
N ARG A 2 -23.01 -44.84 -31.11
CA ARG A 2 -23.91 -44.16 -30.16
C ARG A 2 -23.16 -43.21 -29.21
N THR A 3 -23.33 -41.90 -29.47
CA THR A 3 -23.59 -40.80 -28.49
C THR A 3 -22.45 -40.46 -27.49
N VAL A 4 -22.15 -39.24 -27.01
CA VAL A 4 -22.90 -37.99 -26.78
C VAL A 4 -21.89 -36.83 -26.68
N SER A 5 -22.32 -35.65 -27.12
CA SER A 5 -21.86 -34.29 -26.83
C SER A 5 -21.46 -33.95 -25.37
N LEU A 6 -20.85 -32.75 -25.21
CA LEU A 6 -21.06 -31.72 -24.17
C LEU A 6 -19.77 -31.16 -23.52
N LEU A 7 -19.37 -29.98 -24.02
CA LEU A 7 -19.28 -28.72 -23.27
C LEU A 7 -18.80 -28.79 -21.81
N ILE A 8 -17.50 -28.53 -21.58
CA ILE A 8 -17.00 -27.83 -20.38
C ILE A 8 -15.74 -27.07 -20.86
N GLY A 9 -15.81 -25.80 -21.25
CA GLY A 9 -16.09 -24.68 -20.35
C GLY A 9 -14.84 -23.80 -20.33
N LEU A 10 -14.75 -22.89 -21.30
CA LEU A 10 -13.80 -21.78 -21.36
C LEU A 10 -14.01 -20.89 -20.12
N GLY A 11 -13.31 -21.17 -19.02
CA GLY A 11 -13.61 -20.53 -17.73
C GLY A 11 -12.48 -20.57 -16.70
N LEU A 12 -11.22 -20.54 -17.12
CA LEU A 12 -10.06 -20.45 -16.22
C LEU A 12 -9.39 -19.07 -16.22
N LEU A 13 -10.02 -18.04 -16.79
CA LEU A 13 -9.55 -16.66 -16.64
C LEU A 13 -10.31 -15.97 -15.49
N GLY A 14 -9.60 -15.73 -14.38
CA GLY A 14 -9.76 -14.49 -13.65
C GLY A 14 -10.51 -14.53 -12.32
N ALA A 15 -10.18 -15.44 -11.41
CA ALA A 15 -10.31 -15.14 -9.98
C ALA A 15 -8.96 -14.62 -9.46
N GLN A 16 -8.54 -13.43 -9.93
CA GLN A 16 -7.49 -12.70 -9.22
C GLN A 16 -8.13 -12.22 -7.92
N SER A 17 -7.92 -12.98 -6.85
CA SER A 17 -8.29 -12.60 -5.49
C SER A 17 -7.59 -11.28 -5.17
N SER A 18 -8.28 -10.17 -5.44
CA SER A 18 -7.82 -8.87 -5.00
C SER A 18 -8.00 -8.88 -3.49
N PHE A 19 -6.91 -9.04 -2.74
CA PHE A 19 -6.92 -8.81 -1.30
C PHE A 19 -7.29 -7.34 -1.09
N ALA A 20 -8.58 -7.07 -0.87
CA ALA A 20 -9.05 -5.74 -0.54
C ALA A 20 -8.39 -5.34 0.79
N GLN A 21 -7.61 -4.27 0.76
CA GLN A 21 -7.02 -3.70 1.97
C GLN A 21 -8.16 -3.04 2.74
N ASP A 22 -8.60 -3.66 3.84
CA ASP A 22 -9.65 -3.11 4.69
C ASP A 22 -9.09 -2.00 5.59
N PRO A 23 -9.42 -0.71 5.33
CA PRO A 23 -8.91 0.40 6.14
C PRO A 23 -9.43 0.36 7.58
N SER A 24 -10.52 -0.37 7.85
CA SER A 24 -11.10 -0.49 9.18
C SER A 24 -10.13 -1.14 10.17
N GLN A 25 -9.29 -2.06 9.69
CA GLN A 25 -8.27 -2.75 10.48
C GLN A 25 -7.21 -1.79 11.04
N CYS A 26 -6.96 -0.65 10.37
CA CYS A 26 -6.04 0.37 10.88
C CYS A 26 -6.54 0.97 12.21
N GLY A 27 -7.84 0.90 12.52
CA GLY A 27 -8.41 1.42 13.76
C GLY A 27 -7.89 0.74 15.03
N PHE A 28 -7.44 -0.51 14.93
CA PHE A 28 -6.89 -1.28 16.06
C PHE A 28 -5.43 -0.95 16.40
N ILE A 29 -4.75 -0.16 15.57
CA ILE A 29 -3.37 0.24 15.83
C ILE A 29 -3.35 1.34 16.91
N SER A 30 -2.77 1.01 18.07
CA SER A 30 -2.71 1.93 19.22
C SER A 30 -1.77 3.12 18.99
N GLU A 31 -0.64 2.90 18.31
CA GLU A 31 0.30 3.97 18.01
C GLU A 31 -0.25 4.84 16.87
N SER A 32 -0.40 6.13 17.14
CA SER A 32 -1.12 7.08 16.28
C SER A 32 -0.48 7.33 14.90
N ASN A 33 0.85 7.35 14.83
CA ASN A 33 1.60 7.54 13.59
C ASN A 33 1.46 6.30 12.69
N TYR A 34 1.60 5.09 13.24
CA TYR A 34 1.40 3.85 12.49
C TYR A 34 -0.04 3.66 12.05
N ARG A 35 -1.02 4.06 12.86
CA ARG A 35 -2.42 4.09 12.45
C ARG A 35 -2.65 5.00 11.24
N SER A 36 -2.07 6.20 11.26
CA SER A 36 -2.20 7.17 10.17
C SER A 36 -1.49 6.69 8.90
N LEU A 37 -0.30 6.09 9.02
CA LEU A 37 0.40 5.45 7.91
C LEU A 37 -0.45 4.31 7.30
N CYS A 38 -1.01 3.44 8.14
CA CYS A 38 -1.87 2.35 7.68
C CYS A 38 -3.06 2.87 6.86
N ARG A 39 -3.77 3.88 7.37
CA ARG A 39 -4.89 4.52 6.65
C ARG A 39 -4.43 5.12 5.33
N ALA A 40 -3.31 5.84 5.32
CA ALA A 40 -2.75 6.44 4.11
C ALA A 40 -2.47 5.40 3.02
N LEU A 41 -1.91 4.25 3.39
CA LEU A 41 -1.60 3.17 2.47
C LEU A 41 -2.84 2.43 1.98
N ALA A 42 -3.75 2.07 2.89
CA ALA A 42 -4.97 1.34 2.56
C ALA A 42 -5.94 2.16 1.69
N GLU A 43 -6.07 3.45 2.01
CA GLU A 43 -6.94 4.39 1.27
C GLU A 43 -6.24 5.02 0.06
N LYS A 44 -4.92 4.82 -0.09
CA LYS A 44 -4.07 5.51 -1.08
C LYS A 44 -4.24 7.04 -1.04
N ASN A 45 -4.35 7.59 0.17
CA ASN A 45 -4.61 9.02 0.38
C ASN A 45 -3.49 9.66 1.20
N SER A 46 -2.67 10.50 0.55
CA SER A 46 -1.51 11.14 1.20
C SER A 46 -1.90 12.21 2.23
N SER A 47 -3.15 12.67 2.23
CA SER A 47 -3.67 13.58 3.28
C SER A 47 -3.57 12.95 4.67
N GLN A 48 -3.73 11.62 4.76
CA GLN A 48 -3.60 10.88 6.03
C GLN A 48 -2.17 10.93 6.59
N CYS A 49 -1.15 11.06 5.74
CA CYS A 49 0.23 11.26 6.20
C CYS A 49 0.38 12.56 7.01
N GLY A 50 -0.52 13.54 6.85
CA GLY A 50 -0.51 14.79 7.62
C GLY A 50 -0.72 14.60 9.12
N PHE A 51 -1.37 13.52 9.55
CA PHE A 51 -1.57 13.19 10.96
C PHE A 51 -0.34 12.54 11.63
N ILE A 52 0.69 12.22 10.85
CA ILE A 52 1.95 11.66 11.37
C ILE A 52 2.80 12.80 11.95
N SER A 53 3.05 12.72 13.25
CA SER A 53 3.87 13.68 14.00
C SER A 53 5.38 13.47 13.78
N GLU A 54 5.82 12.23 13.57
CA GLU A 54 7.23 11.93 13.32
C GLU A 54 7.62 12.31 11.87
N SER A 55 8.57 13.23 11.74
CA SER A 55 8.91 13.89 10.48
C SER A 55 9.43 12.95 9.39
N ASN A 56 10.27 11.98 9.74
CA ASN A 56 10.86 11.05 8.76
C ASN A 56 9.79 10.07 8.26
N LEU A 57 8.98 9.52 9.16
CA LEU A 57 7.87 8.63 8.88
C LEU A 57 6.80 9.33 8.03
N ARG A 58 6.51 10.60 8.30
CA ARG A 58 5.61 11.41 7.49
C ARG A 58 6.11 11.56 6.05
N SER A 59 7.40 11.86 5.90
CA SER A 59 8.03 12.01 4.58
C SER A 59 8.04 10.69 3.81
N MET A 60 8.35 9.59 4.50
CA MET A 60 8.27 8.24 3.94
C MET A 60 6.84 7.86 3.52
N CYS A 61 5.85 8.19 4.34
CA CYS A 61 4.43 7.97 4.02
C CYS A 61 4.04 8.66 2.72
N ARG A 62 4.37 9.95 2.57
CA ARG A 62 4.10 10.72 1.34
C ARG A 62 4.80 10.09 0.13
N ALA A 63 6.08 9.76 0.27
CA ALA A 63 6.86 9.13 -0.79
C ALA A 63 6.18 7.86 -1.32
N ILE A 64 5.77 6.96 -0.43
CA ILE A 64 5.20 5.65 -0.80
C ILE A 64 3.79 5.81 -1.37
N VAL A 65 2.94 6.64 -0.76
CA VAL A 65 1.54 6.81 -1.19
C VAL A 65 1.46 7.55 -2.53
N GLU A 66 2.28 8.59 -2.71
CA GLU A 66 2.32 9.41 -3.94
C GLU A 66 3.22 8.79 -5.02
N LYS A 67 3.96 7.73 -4.68
CA LYS A 67 5.00 7.12 -5.53
C LYS A 67 6.07 8.12 -6.00
N ASP A 68 6.38 9.09 -5.14
CA ASP A 68 7.36 10.14 -5.42
C ASP A 68 8.57 10.05 -4.49
N SER A 69 9.69 9.57 -5.06
CA SER A 69 10.94 9.42 -4.30
C SER A 69 11.57 10.76 -3.88
N SER A 70 11.11 11.90 -4.43
CA SER A 70 11.60 13.23 -4.04
C SER A 70 11.33 13.52 -2.55
N GLN A 71 10.22 13.00 -2.02
CA GLN A 71 9.83 13.13 -0.62
C GLN A 71 10.83 12.46 0.34
N CYS A 72 11.56 11.43 -0.10
CA CYS A 72 12.61 10.81 0.70
C CYS A 72 13.76 11.79 1.03
N GLY A 73 13.93 12.88 0.26
CA GLY A 73 14.92 13.92 0.51
C GLY A 73 14.75 14.64 1.86
N PHE A 74 13.53 14.68 2.39
CA PHE A 74 13.22 15.32 3.68
C PHE A 74 13.53 14.43 4.90
N ILE A 75 13.90 13.16 4.69
CA ILE A 75 14.23 12.22 5.77
C ILE A 75 15.67 12.48 6.24
N ASN A 76 15.85 12.78 7.52
CA ASN A 76 17.16 13.11 8.10
C ASN A 76 18.00 11.89 8.47
N ASN A 77 17.36 10.76 8.78
CA ASN A 77 18.06 9.51 9.05
C ASN A 77 18.49 8.82 7.74
N ASN A 78 19.78 8.51 7.59
CA ASN A 78 20.33 7.97 6.35
C ASN A 78 19.76 6.59 5.97
N ASP A 79 19.56 5.71 6.95
CA ASP A 79 19.03 4.36 6.70
C ASP A 79 17.56 4.42 6.31
N GLN A 80 16.76 5.23 7.01
CA GLN A 80 15.36 5.46 6.68
C GLN A 80 15.21 6.11 5.29
N ARG A 81 16.08 7.05 4.94
CA ARG A 81 16.11 7.67 3.61
C ARG A 81 16.38 6.64 2.53
N SER A 82 17.36 5.75 2.76
CA SER A 82 17.72 4.69 1.82
C SER A 82 16.58 3.68 1.66
N MET A 83 15.95 3.28 2.77
CA MET A 83 14.76 2.41 2.76
C MET A 83 13.58 3.05 2.02
N CYS A 84 13.32 4.34 2.25
CA CYS A 84 12.28 5.09 1.55
C CYS A 84 12.48 5.03 0.03
N ARG A 85 13.70 5.31 -0.45
CA ARG A 85 14.01 5.25 -1.89
C ARG A 85 13.82 3.85 -2.45
N ALA A 86 14.25 2.82 -1.73
CA ALA A 86 14.08 1.43 -2.16
C ALA A 86 12.59 1.04 -2.28
N LEU A 87 11.77 1.41 -1.30
CA LEU A 87 10.34 1.08 -1.27
C LEU A 87 9.50 1.89 -2.28
N THR A 88 9.93 3.11 -2.60
CA THR A 88 9.17 4.02 -3.49
C THR A 88 9.37 3.68 -4.97
N VAL A 89 10.55 3.18 -5.36
CA VAL A 89 10.85 2.82 -6.76
C VAL A 89 10.26 1.46 -7.16
N SER A 90 9.93 0.61 -6.19
CA SER A 90 9.58 -0.80 -6.41
C SER A 90 8.06 -1.06 -6.58
N ARG A 91 7.21 -0.05 -6.84
CA ARG A 91 5.74 -0.20 -6.85
C ARG A 91 4.99 0.47 -8.00
#